data_AF-A0A349Y515-F1
#
_entry.id   AF-A0A349Y515-F1
#
_cell.length_a   1.000
_cell.length_b   1.000
_cell.length_c   1.000
_cell.angle_alpha   90.00
_cell.angle_beta   90.00
_cell.angle_gamma   90.00
#
_symmetry.space_group_name_H-M   'P 1'
#
loop_
_entity.id
_entity.type
_entity.pdbx_description
1 polymer ?
#
loop_
_entity_poly.entity_id
_entity_poly.type
_entity_poly.pdbx_seq_one_letter_code
_entity_poly.pdbx_strand_id
1 'polypeptide(L)'
;AIAGGAVSQHLAHAAAIGEVFELGQAFGEMTLPKASGARLLLLAAGSGITPMRALLRQLDGAGMPGQVDLVYWARRREEVCFAEELAALAA
;
A
#
# COMPACT_ATOMS: atom_id res chain seq x y z
N ALA A 1 4.60 -9.47 12.95
CA ALA A 1 4.85 -10.66 12.11
C ALA A 1 3.60 -11.55 12.04
N ILE A 2 3.52 -12.43 11.04
CA ILE A 2 2.47 -13.46 10.96
C ILE A 2 2.99 -14.74 11.61
N ALA A 3 2.16 -15.38 12.45
CA ALA A 3 2.50 -16.63 13.12
C ALA A 3 2.92 -17.70 12.10
N GLY A 4 4.08 -18.33 12.32
CA GLY A 4 4.65 -19.34 11.43
C GLY A 4 5.30 -18.80 10.14
N GLY A 5 5.27 -17.48 9.88
CA GLY A 5 5.80 -16.93 8.64
C GLY A 5 7.31 -16.66 8.68
N ALA A 6 8.10 -17.47 7.95
CA ALA A 6 9.57 -17.37 7.93
C ALA A 6 10.09 -15.93 7.68
N VAL A 7 9.64 -15.29 6.59
CA VAL A 7 10.09 -13.95 6.20
C VAL A 7 9.57 -12.88 7.17
N SER A 8 8.29 -12.91 7.52
CA SER A 8 7.68 -11.88 8.37
C SER A 8 8.24 -11.88 9.80
N GLN A 9 8.66 -13.05 10.30
CA GLN A 9 9.29 -13.18 11.61
C GLN A 9 10.71 -12.63 11.57
N HIS A 10 11.49 -12.98 10.53
CA HIS A 10 12.84 -12.44 10.34
C HIS A 10 12.82 -10.92 10.26
N LEU A 11 12.04 -10.35 9.35
CA LEU A 11 11.99 -8.90 9.13
C LEU A 11 11.47 -8.12 10.34
N ALA A 12 10.58 -8.69 11.14
CA ALA A 12 10.01 -7.99 12.29
C ALA A 12 10.86 -8.08 13.57
N HIS A 13 11.70 -9.12 13.71
CA HIS A 13 12.32 -9.46 14.99
C HIS A 13 13.83 -9.73 14.95
N ALA A 14 14.37 -10.11 13.80
CA ALA A 14 15.78 -10.51 13.69
C ALA A 14 16.59 -9.64 12.72
N ALA A 15 15.95 -9.05 11.71
CA ALA A 15 16.63 -8.22 10.73
C ALA A 15 17.31 -7.01 11.39
N ALA A 16 18.52 -6.70 10.93
CA ALA A 16 19.35 -5.65 11.52
C ALA A 16 19.73 -4.57 10.49
N ILE A 17 19.97 -3.35 10.98
CA ILE A 17 20.52 -2.28 10.14
C ILE A 17 21.89 -2.72 9.62
N GLY A 18 22.10 -2.60 8.31
CA GLY A 18 23.32 -3.05 7.63
C GLY A 18 23.21 -4.45 7.01
N GLU A 19 22.15 -5.20 7.30
CA GLU A 19 21.84 -6.44 6.59
C GLU A 19 21.47 -6.15 5.13
N VAL A 20 21.95 -7.00 4.21
CA VAL A 20 21.74 -6.84 2.78
C VAL A 20 20.71 -7.86 2.31
N PHE A 21 19.70 -7.38 1.58
CA PHE A 21 18.65 -8.20 0.98
C PHE A 21 18.71 -8.09 -0.53
N GLU A 22 18.55 -9.21 -1.23
CA GLU A 22 18.36 -9.22 -2.68
C GLU A 22 16.89 -8.95 -3.01
N LEU A 23 16.67 -8.02 -3.93
CA LEU A 23 15.34 -7.73 -4.48
C LEU A 23 15.30 -8.18 -5.94
N GLY A 24 14.28 -8.99 -6.27
CA GLY A 24 13.99 -9.33 -7.65
C GLY A 24 13.47 -8.13 -8.45
N GLN A 25 13.34 -8.31 -9.77
CA GLN A 25 12.67 -7.33 -10.61
C GLN A 25 11.21 -7.13 -10.19
N ALA A 26 10.70 -5.91 -10.38
CA ALA A 26 9.27 -5.64 -10.19
C ALA A 26 8.44 -6.56 -11.08
N PHE A 27 7.34 -7.11 -10.54
CA PHE A 27 6.45 -8.01 -11.25
C PHE A 27 4.98 -7.72 -10.90
N GLY A 28 4.07 -8.21 -11.74
CA GLY A 28 2.63 -8.07 -11.58
C GLY A 28 2.03 -6.97 -12.47
N GLU A 29 0.70 -6.99 -12.58
CA GLU A 29 -0.05 -6.15 -13.54
C GLU A 29 -0.87 -5.05 -12.85
N MET A 30 -0.87 -5.00 -11.52
CA MET A 30 -1.68 -4.06 -10.75
C MET A 30 -1.13 -2.64 -10.85
N THR A 31 -1.60 -1.94 -11.87
CA THR A 31 -1.15 -0.61 -12.29
C THR A 31 -2.36 0.28 -12.58
N LEU A 32 -2.14 1.60 -12.62
CA LEU A 32 -3.21 2.52 -13.00
C LEU A 32 -3.62 2.32 -14.46
N PRO A 33 -4.92 2.40 -14.79
CA PRO A 33 -5.37 2.41 -16.17
C PRO A 33 -4.76 3.59 -16.95
N LYS A 34 -4.49 3.38 -18.25
CA LYS A 34 -3.95 4.44 -19.13
C LYS A 34 -4.92 5.60 -19.37
N ALA A 35 -6.23 5.36 -19.24
CA ALA A 35 -7.23 6.40 -19.41
C ALA A 35 -7.26 7.30 -18.17
N SER A 36 -6.85 8.56 -18.34
CA SER A 36 -6.94 9.56 -17.28
C SER A 36 -8.40 9.89 -16.95
N GLY A 37 -8.68 10.18 -15.68
CA GLY A 37 -9.97 10.70 -15.24
C GLY A 37 -11.08 9.68 -14.99
N ALA A 38 -10.83 8.38 -15.13
CA ALA A 38 -11.78 7.37 -14.67
C ALA A 38 -11.95 7.42 -13.14
N ARG A 39 -13.19 7.23 -12.66
CA ARG A 39 -13.43 7.02 -11.23
C ARG A 39 -12.91 5.64 -10.83
N LEU A 40 -12.10 5.59 -9.78
CA LEU A 40 -11.50 4.36 -9.26
C LEU A 40 -12.11 3.99 -7.91
N LEU A 41 -12.39 2.70 -7.73
CA LEU A 41 -12.69 2.11 -6.44
C LEU A 41 -11.54 1.18 -6.06
N LEU A 42 -10.84 1.52 -4.97
CA LEU A 42 -9.77 0.73 -4.40
C LEU A 42 -10.27 0.01 -3.15
N LEU A 43 -10.07 -1.30 -3.08
CA LEU A 43 -10.46 -2.13 -1.95
C LEU A 43 -9.20 -2.72 -1.31
N ALA A 44 -9.02 -2.51 0.00
CA ALA A 44 -7.86 -3.00 0.73
C ALA A 44 -8.27 -3.63 2.07
N ALA A 45 -7.50 -4.63 2.48
CA ALA A 45 -7.59 -5.22 3.81
C ALA A 45 -6.19 -5.48 4.38
N GLY A 46 -5.98 -5.14 5.66
CA GLY A 46 -4.69 -5.34 6.34
C GLY A 46 -3.51 -4.73 5.57
N SER A 47 -2.45 -5.51 5.33
CA SER A 47 -1.28 -5.09 4.56
C SER A 47 -1.54 -4.93 3.06
N GLY A 48 -2.69 -5.38 2.54
CA GLY A 48 -3.13 -5.19 1.16
C GLY A 48 -3.35 -3.71 0.78
N ILE A 49 -3.27 -2.80 1.75
CA ILE A 49 -3.22 -1.34 1.51
C ILE A 49 -1.93 -0.90 0.78
N THR A 50 -0.85 -1.66 0.91
CA THR A 50 0.49 -1.24 0.44
C THR A 50 0.53 -0.89 -1.04
N PRO A 51 0.00 -1.71 -1.96
CA PRO A 51 -0.01 -1.31 -3.37
C PRO A 51 -1.08 -0.24 -3.68
N MET A 52 -2.19 -0.14 -2.94
CA MET A 52 -3.15 0.96 -3.10
C MET A 52 -2.50 2.31 -2.77
N ARG A 53 -1.66 2.35 -1.73
CA ARG A 53 -0.84 3.52 -1.39
C ARG A 53 0.12 3.90 -2.51
N ALA A 54 0.73 2.93 -3.20
CA ALA A 54 1.59 3.22 -4.34
C ALA A 54 0.80 3.86 -5.50
N LEU A 55 -0.37 3.31 -5.82
CA LEU A 55 -1.27 3.87 -6.85
C LEU A 55 -1.76 5.29 -6.48
N LEU A 56 -2.16 5.50 -5.22
CA LEU A 56 -2.60 6.79 -4.72
C LEU A 56 -1.50 7.86 -4.79
N ARG A 57 -0.27 7.52 -4.41
CA ARG A 57 0.89 8.42 -4.56
C ARG A 57 1.17 8.78 -6.01
N GLN A 58 1.03 7.81 -6.92
CA GLN A 58 1.21 8.06 -8.34
C GLN A 58 0.12 9.03 -8.88
N LEU A 59 -1.13 8.87 -8.43
CA LEU A 59 -2.23 9.78 -8.80
C LEU A 59 -2.03 11.17 -8.20
N ASP A 60 -1.67 11.27 -6.92
CA ASP A 60 -1.41 12.51 -6.21
C ASP A 60 -0.28 13.32 -6.86
N GLY A 61 0.84 12.67 -7.18
CA GLY A 61 1.94 13.29 -7.91
C GLY A 61 1.57 13.76 -9.34
N ALA A 62 0.47 13.27 -9.89
CA ALA A 62 -0.12 13.71 -11.16
C ALA A 62 -1.26 14.74 -10.99
N GLY A 63 -1.47 15.27 -9.78
CA GLY A 63 -2.52 16.24 -9.46
C GLY A 63 -3.91 15.63 -9.30
N MET A 64 -4.00 14.34 -8.96
CA MET A 64 -5.23 13.58 -8.76
C MET A 64 -6.25 13.75 -9.92
N PRO A 65 -5.93 13.26 -11.14
CA PRO A 65 -6.68 13.58 -12.36
C PRO A 65 -8.10 12.97 -12.43
N GLY A 66 -8.57 12.27 -11.39
CA GLY A 66 -9.88 11.62 -11.33
C GLY A 66 -10.32 11.35 -9.89
N GLN A 67 -11.56 10.89 -9.71
CA GLN A 67 -12.12 10.57 -8.40
C GLN A 67 -11.65 9.19 -7.93
N VAL A 68 -11.28 9.07 -6.66
CA VAL A 68 -10.87 7.80 -6.06
C VAL A 68 -11.62 7.57 -4.76
N ASP A 69 -12.29 6.43 -4.65
CA ASP A 69 -12.84 5.92 -3.41
C ASP A 69 -11.93 4.80 -2.90
N LEU A 70 -11.42 4.92 -1.67
CA LEU A 70 -10.69 3.85 -0.98
C LEU A 70 -11.55 3.29 0.15
N VAL A 71 -11.85 1.99 0.07
CA VAL A 71 -12.43 1.24 1.19
C VAL A 71 -11.33 0.39 1.81
N TYR A 72 -10.90 0.75 3.01
CA TYR A 72 -9.84 0.07 3.72
C TYR A 72 -10.35 -0.54 5.03
N TRP A 73 -10.16 -1.86 5.17
CA TRP A 73 -10.54 -2.60 6.36
C TRP A 73 -9.33 -3.14 7.14
N ALA A 74 -9.42 -3.04 8.46
CA ALA A 74 -8.55 -3.73 9.40
C ALA A 74 -9.37 -4.20 10.61
N ARG A 75 -8.90 -5.20 11.35
CA ARG A 75 -9.65 -5.74 12.50
C ARG A 75 -9.75 -4.76 13.65
N ARG A 76 -8.72 -3.93 13.83
CA ARG A 76 -8.63 -2.93 14.91
C ARG A 76 -8.07 -1.63 14.36
N ARG A 77 -8.38 -0.51 15.02
CA ARG A 77 -7.99 0.83 14.54
C ARG A 77 -6.48 1.03 14.50
N GLU A 78 -5.77 0.44 15.43
CA GLU A 78 -4.30 0.44 15.53
C GLU A 78 -3.63 -0.40 14.42
N GLU A 79 -4.37 -1.27 13.74
CA GLU A 79 -3.86 -2.07 12.61
C GLU A 79 -3.99 -1.34 11.27
N VAL A 80 -4.62 -0.15 11.24
CA VAL A 80 -4.78 0.66 10.03
C VAL A 80 -3.45 1.34 9.70
N CYS A 81 -2.72 0.79 8.73
CA CYS A 81 -1.46 1.35 8.26
C CYS A 81 -1.70 2.66 7.49
N PHE A 82 -0.76 3.61 7.59
CA PHE A 82 -0.73 4.85 6.81
C PHE A 82 -1.95 5.77 6.99
N ALA A 83 -2.67 5.67 8.11
CA ALA A 83 -3.92 6.40 8.33
C ALA A 83 -3.79 7.93 8.15
N GLU A 84 -2.71 8.54 8.66
CA GLU A 84 -2.48 9.98 8.54
C GLU A 84 -2.24 10.41 7.09
N GLU A 85 -1.42 9.65 6.35
CA GLU A 85 -1.15 9.89 4.94
C GLU A 85 -2.42 9.75 4.08
N LEU A 86 -3.23 8.71 4.33
CA LEU A 86 -4.49 8.50 3.61
C LEU A 86 -5.52 9.59 3.93
N ALA A 87 -5.55 10.09 5.16
CA ALA A 87 -6.42 11.20 5.54
C ALA A 87 -5.97 12.52 4.88
N ALA A 88 -4.67 12.76 4.78
CA ALA A 88 -4.13 13.95 4.11
C ALA A 88 -4.45 13.97 2.61
N LEU A 89 -4.43 12.81 1.94
CA LEU A 89 -4.82 12.68 0.53
C LEU A 89 -6.32 12.87 0.27
N ALA A 90 -7.16 12.75 1.30
CA ALA A 90 -8.60 12.88 1.19
C ALA A 90 -9.12 14.30 1.51
N ALA A 91 -8.22 15.21 1.94
CA ALA A 91 -8.53 16.60 2.30
C ALA A 91 -8.55 17.52 1.08
#